data_AF-A0A930Y103-F1
#
_entry.id   AF-A0A930Y103-F1
#
_cell.length_a   1.000
_cell.length_b   1.000
_cell.length_c   1.000
_cell.angle_alpha   90.00
_cell.angle_beta   90.00
_cell.angle_gamma   90.00
#
_symmetry.space_group_name_H-M   'P 1'
#
loop_
_entity.id
_entity.type
_entity.pdbx_description
1 polymer ?
#
loop_
_entity_poly.entity_id
_entity_poly.type
_entity_poly.pdbx_seq_one_letter_code
_entity_poly.pdbx_strand_id
1 'polypeptide(L)'
;MPYIWTEKQVAVEKTELIITYFSEEKTAYLKGKGVLHLFWNKENSLMIELSRYKDKNYGIKRLQNGGGKHRTVLIDFDSLNADLQDILKDPRKVANPLDLYFKIDGDAYTYYSGFRRLGSQLTKDEKENYLINASVMKAVIKLEEVRIQERIKLKGSLRTTTVDGVVIPGVLQSLLQDVIDFQTTLTIKHKEKEHTLPTGEKQFKKVLSECKDDLYYPLIKDPEGKRNNNARKVDDQTEMILNALFKNQLHKPTPTEVARNYDAFLNGYAEVYNQDTGELYDP
;
A
#
# COMPACT_ATOMS: atom_id res chain seq x y z
N MET A 1 28.22 -16.40 25.70
CA MET A 1 27.42 -15.37 25.00
C MET A 1 26.78 -16.00 23.77
N PRO A 2 25.47 -16.25 23.76
CA PRO A 2 24.77 -16.73 22.59
C PRO A 2 24.19 -15.53 21.81
N TYR A 3 24.48 -15.46 20.51
CA TYR A 3 23.82 -14.51 19.62
C TYR A 3 22.40 -15.00 19.32
N ILE A 4 21.43 -14.25 19.84
CA ILE A 4 20.01 -14.36 19.53
C ILE A 4 19.80 -13.63 18.20
N TRP A 5 19.47 -14.36 17.13
CA TRP A 5 18.85 -13.79 15.95
C TRP A 5 17.39 -14.23 15.95
N THR A 6 16.51 -13.31 16.35
CA THR A 6 15.07 -13.50 16.29
C THR A 6 14.60 -13.45 14.85
N GLU A 7 14.05 -14.57 14.39
CA GLU A 7 13.15 -14.68 13.26
C GLU A 7 11.98 -13.69 13.40
N LYS A 8 11.65 -12.98 12.32
CA LYS A 8 10.28 -12.54 12.06
C LYS A 8 9.92 -12.87 10.62
N GLN A 9 9.35 -14.07 10.47
CA GLN A 9 8.60 -14.48 9.29
C GLN A 9 7.27 -13.71 9.28
N VAL A 10 6.90 -13.10 8.15
CA VAL A 10 5.50 -12.80 7.84
C VAL A 10 5.07 -13.82 6.81
N ALA A 11 4.26 -14.78 7.26
CA ALA A 11 3.53 -15.71 6.41
C ALA A 11 2.20 -15.06 6.04
N VAL A 12 1.95 -14.87 4.74
CA VAL A 12 0.59 -14.70 4.22
C VAL A 12 0.30 -15.92 3.36
N GLU A 13 -0.66 -16.73 3.82
CA GLU A 13 -1.28 -17.77 3.02
C GLU A 13 -2.14 -17.15 1.92
N LYS A 14 -1.55 -16.91 0.76
CA LYS A 14 -2.16 -17.17 -0.55
C LYS A 14 -1.10 -16.93 -1.62
N THR A 15 -1.17 -17.74 -2.66
CA THR A 15 -0.30 -17.79 -3.83
C THR A 15 -0.10 -16.43 -4.49
N GLU A 16 0.94 -15.70 -4.10
CA GLU A 16 1.43 -14.53 -4.85
C GLU A 16 2.97 -14.54 -4.89
N LEU A 17 3.50 -13.99 -6.00
CA LEU A 17 4.93 -13.93 -6.30
C LEU A 17 5.67 -13.09 -5.26
N ILE A 18 6.60 -13.69 -4.52
CA ILE A 18 7.51 -12.95 -3.64
C ILE A 18 8.86 -12.87 -4.34
N ILE A 19 9.16 -11.70 -4.91
CA ILE A 19 10.53 -11.34 -5.26
C ILE A 19 11.10 -10.61 -4.05
N THR A 20 11.84 -11.33 -3.21
CA THR A 20 12.68 -10.70 -2.18
C THR A 20 13.93 -10.14 -2.87
N TYR A 21 14.62 -9.14 -2.34
CA TYR A 21 15.86 -8.61 -2.94
C TYR A 21 16.91 -8.41 -1.85
N PHE A 22 18.16 -8.77 -2.15
CA PHE A 22 19.32 -8.42 -1.33
C PHE A 22 20.19 -7.43 -2.11
N SER A 23 20.47 -6.26 -1.53
CA SER A 23 20.98 -5.09 -2.24
C SER A 23 22.48 -5.14 -2.61
N GLU A 24 23.16 -6.27 -2.47
CA GLU A 24 24.62 -6.34 -2.68
C GLU A 24 25.07 -7.45 -3.63
N GLU A 25 24.20 -8.38 -4.02
CA GLU A 25 24.57 -9.46 -4.92
C GLU A 25 23.61 -9.50 -6.10
N LYS A 26 24.15 -9.92 -7.25
CA LYS A 26 23.51 -10.02 -8.57
C LYS A 26 22.33 -11.01 -8.64
N THR A 27 21.53 -11.17 -7.58
CA THR A 27 20.57 -12.25 -7.38
C THR A 27 19.13 -11.79 -7.59
N ALA A 28 18.38 -12.52 -8.44
CA ALA A 28 16.93 -12.38 -8.55
C ALA A 28 16.25 -13.57 -7.85
N TYR A 29 15.15 -13.29 -7.15
CA TYR A 29 14.39 -14.28 -6.39
C TYR A 29 13.13 -14.66 -7.17
N LEU A 30 12.98 -15.94 -7.49
CA LEU A 30 11.74 -16.48 -8.04
C LEU A 30 11.04 -17.28 -6.95
N LYS A 31 10.02 -16.69 -6.32
CA LYS A 31 9.09 -17.44 -5.47
C LYS A 31 7.68 -17.22 -5.99
N GLY A 32 7.21 -18.06 -6.91
CA GLY A 32 5.81 -18.01 -7.33
C GLY A 32 5.49 -18.94 -8.50
N LYS A 33 4.40 -19.70 -8.36
CA LYS A 33 3.83 -20.59 -9.38
C LYS A 33 3.31 -19.85 -10.63
N GLY A 34 3.19 -18.52 -10.58
CA GLY A 34 2.48 -17.71 -11.58
C GLY A 34 3.22 -17.48 -12.90
N VAL A 35 4.52 -17.19 -12.90
CA VAL A 35 5.29 -16.95 -14.14
C VAL A 35 6.00 -18.21 -14.62
N LEU A 36 6.34 -19.11 -13.70
CA LEU A 36 7.05 -20.36 -14.01
C LEU A 36 6.29 -21.23 -15.02
N HIS A 37 4.95 -21.28 -14.96
CA HIS A 37 4.15 -22.12 -15.84
C HIS A 37 4.21 -21.72 -17.32
N LEU A 38 4.59 -20.48 -17.62
CA LEU A 38 4.71 -19.98 -19.00
C LEU A 38 5.90 -20.61 -19.74
N PHE A 39 6.94 -21.01 -19.00
CA PHE A 39 8.19 -21.56 -19.56
C PHE A 39 8.46 -23.00 -19.09
N TRP A 40 7.98 -23.37 -17.91
CA TRP A 40 8.09 -24.71 -17.34
C TRP A 40 6.74 -25.21 -16.85
N ASN A 41 6.22 -26.24 -17.51
CA ASN A 41 4.97 -26.89 -17.12
C ASN A 41 4.97 -27.43 -15.68
N LYS A 42 6.15 -27.74 -15.12
CA LYS A 42 6.35 -28.28 -13.77
C LYS A 42 7.64 -27.76 -13.17
N GLU A 43 7.68 -27.61 -11.85
CA GLU A 43 8.89 -27.22 -11.09
C GLU A 43 10.07 -28.17 -11.33
N ASN A 44 9.80 -29.48 -11.44
CA ASN A 44 10.82 -30.47 -11.78
C ASN A 44 11.50 -30.20 -13.13
N SER A 45 10.79 -29.61 -14.10
CA SER A 45 11.37 -29.29 -15.41
C SER A 45 12.43 -28.20 -15.27
N LEU A 46 12.17 -27.17 -14.47
CA LEU A 46 13.16 -26.14 -14.15
C LEU A 46 14.37 -26.74 -13.42
N MET A 47 14.14 -27.62 -12.46
CA MET A 47 15.23 -28.26 -11.70
C MET A 47 16.11 -29.17 -12.58
N ILE A 48 15.52 -29.90 -13.51
CA ILE A 48 16.25 -30.72 -14.50
C ILE A 48 17.09 -29.80 -15.41
N GLU A 49 16.53 -28.67 -15.84
CA GLU A 49 17.23 -27.72 -16.70
C GLU A 49 18.40 -27.05 -15.98
N LEU A 50 18.20 -26.60 -14.74
CA LEU A 50 19.27 -26.08 -13.88
C LEU A 50 20.38 -27.12 -13.64
N SER A 51 20.00 -28.40 -13.50
CA SER A 51 20.97 -29.49 -13.36
C SER A 51 21.76 -29.70 -14.66
N ARG A 52 21.07 -29.71 -15.80
CA ARG A 52 21.66 -29.90 -17.15
C ARG A 52 22.70 -28.83 -17.50
N TYR A 53 22.45 -27.58 -17.10
CA TYR A 53 23.33 -26.45 -17.39
C TYR A 53 24.31 -26.12 -16.28
N LYS A 54 24.34 -26.88 -15.18
CA LYS A 54 25.19 -26.60 -14.01
C LYS A 54 26.66 -26.33 -14.40
N ASP A 55 27.27 -27.27 -15.13
CA ASP A 55 28.71 -27.27 -15.40
C ASP A 55 29.08 -26.69 -16.78
N LYS A 56 28.09 -26.19 -17.53
CA LYS A 56 28.29 -25.62 -18.87
C LYS A 56 28.66 -24.14 -18.78
N ASN A 57 29.14 -23.50 -19.85
CA ASN A 57 29.35 -22.03 -19.85
C ASN A 57 28.11 -21.25 -20.35
N TYR A 58 27.02 -21.95 -20.66
CA TYR A 58 25.80 -21.41 -21.24
C TYR A 58 24.57 -22.01 -20.57
N GLY A 59 23.40 -21.39 -20.79
CA GLY A 59 22.13 -21.77 -20.18
C GLY A 59 21.98 -21.25 -18.75
N ILE A 60 20.83 -21.54 -18.16
CA ILE A 60 20.40 -20.96 -16.89
C ILE A 60 21.33 -21.37 -15.75
N LYS A 61 21.74 -20.39 -14.94
CA LYS A 61 22.67 -20.53 -13.84
C LYS A 61 21.99 -20.39 -12.50
N ARG A 62 22.23 -21.38 -11.64
CA ARG A 62 21.93 -21.28 -10.22
C ARG A 62 23.07 -20.57 -9.49
N LEU A 63 22.69 -19.62 -8.66
CA LEU A 63 23.59 -18.94 -7.73
C LEU A 63 23.58 -19.62 -6.35
N GLN A 64 22.45 -20.24 -5.98
CA GLN A 64 22.32 -20.97 -4.71
C GLN A 64 21.47 -22.22 -4.85
N ASN A 65 21.90 -23.30 -4.17
CA ASN A 65 21.11 -24.51 -4.03
C ASN A 65 19.95 -24.31 -3.03
N GLY A 66 18.72 -24.53 -3.51
CA GLY A 66 17.56 -24.76 -2.64
C GLY A 66 17.52 -26.20 -2.14
N GLY A 67 16.65 -26.50 -1.17
CA GLY A 67 16.44 -27.88 -0.70
C GLY A 67 16.12 -28.07 0.79
N GLY A 68 16.07 -27.00 1.58
CA GLY A 68 15.64 -27.03 2.98
C GLY A 68 14.33 -26.30 3.21
N LYS A 69 13.64 -26.57 4.33
CA LYS A 69 12.47 -25.79 4.76
C LYS A 69 12.89 -24.31 4.82
N HIS A 70 12.26 -23.45 4.02
CA HIS A 70 12.56 -22.01 3.85
C HIS A 70 13.79 -21.64 3.01
N ARG A 71 14.49 -22.58 2.36
CA ARG A 71 15.59 -22.27 1.43
C ARG A 71 15.14 -22.32 -0.03
N THR A 72 15.08 -21.17 -0.67
CA THR A 72 14.75 -21.00 -2.09
C THR A 72 15.99 -21.15 -2.98
N VAL A 73 15.76 -21.59 -4.22
CA VAL A 73 16.81 -21.61 -5.26
C VAL A 73 17.01 -20.17 -5.77
N LEU A 74 18.26 -19.72 -5.86
CA LEU A 74 18.59 -18.44 -6.49
C LEU A 74 19.11 -18.69 -7.90
N ILE A 75 18.62 -17.90 -8.85
CA ILE A 75 18.97 -17.99 -10.27
C ILE A 75 19.60 -16.65 -10.69
N ASP A 76 20.66 -16.74 -11.49
CA ASP A 76 21.29 -15.56 -12.08
C ASP A 76 20.37 -14.98 -13.16
N PHE A 77 19.95 -13.73 -12.99
CA PHE A 77 19.07 -13.06 -13.94
C PHE A 77 19.68 -13.00 -15.34
N ASP A 78 20.98 -12.74 -15.45
CA ASP A 78 21.68 -12.58 -16.73
C ASP A 78 21.76 -13.90 -17.52
N SER A 79 21.52 -15.03 -16.83
CA SER A 79 21.50 -16.37 -17.43
C SER A 79 20.14 -16.79 -17.99
N LEU A 80 19.08 -16.02 -17.71
CA LEU A 80 17.74 -16.26 -18.23
C LEU A 80 17.67 -15.91 -19.73
N ASN A 81 16.71 -16.48 -20.47
CA ASN A 81 16.49 -16.09 -21.86
C ASN A 81 15.88 -14.67 -21.95
N ALA A 82 15.96 -14.04 -23.12
CA ALA A 82 15.50 -12.66 -23.32
C ALA A 82 14.00 -12.48 -22.98
N ASP A 83 13.16 -13.46 -23.34
CA ASP A 83 11.72 -13.42 -23.04
C ASP A 83 11.45 -13.42 -21.52
N LEU A 84 12.17 -14.24 -20.75
CA LEU A 84 12.07 -14.25 -19.28
C LEU A 84 12.63 -12.97 -18.67
N GLN A 85 13.74 -12.46 -19.20
CA GLN A 85 14.30 -11.19 -18.74
C GLN A 85 13.35 -10.02 -18.98
N ASP A 86 12.61 -10.02 -20.08
CA ASP A 86 11.62 -8.99 -20.40
C ASP A 86 10.37 -9.09 -19.52
N ILE A 87 9.84 -10.32 -19.34
CA ILE A 87 8.68 -10.58 -18.48
C ILE A 87 8.97 -10.27 -17.01
N LEU A 88 10.15 -10.66 -16.52
CA LEU A 88 10.56 -10.41 -15.13
C LEU A 88 11.04 -8.97 -14.92
N LYS A 89 11.47 -8.30 -15.99
CA LYS A 89 12.15 -6.99 -16.04
C LYS A 89 13.45 -6.99 -15.23
N ASP A 90 14.55 -6.50 -15.82
CA ASP A 90 15.85 -6.45 -15.13
C ASP A 90 15.76 -5.57 -13.87
N PRO A 91 15.86 -6.17 -12.66
CA PRO A 91 15.67 -5.45 -11.41
C PRO A 91 16.77 -4.41 -11.15
N ARG A 92 17.89 -4.48 -11.88
CA ARG A 92 19.00 -3.53 -11.79
C ARG A 92 18.78 -2.30 -12.66
N LYS A 93 17.98 -2.43 -13.72
CA LYS A 93 17.71 -1.37 -14.70
C LYS A 93 16.47 -0.55 -14.40
N VAL A 94 15.80 -0.78 -13.26
CA VAL A 94 14.62 0.02 -12.88
C VAL A 94 15.08 1.42 -12.43
N ALA A 95 15.42 2.25 -13.42
CA ALA A 95 15.45 3.70 -13.28
C ALA A 95 14.04 4.20 -13.58
N ASN A 96 13.11 3.96 -12.64
CA ASN A 96 11.86 4.70 -12.68
C ASN A 96 12.21 6.20 -12.69
N PRO A 97 11.62 7.03 -13.56
CA PRO A 97 11.95 8.45 -13.64
C PRO A 97 11.84 9.21 -12.31
N LEU A 98 11.01 8.72 -11.38
CA LEU A 98 10.88 9.28 -10.03
C LEU A 98 12.12 9.08 -9.16
N ASP A 99 12.94 8.07 -9.42
CA ASP A 99 14.18 7.78 -8.67
C ASP A 99 15.16 8.96 -8.69
N LEU A 100 15.15 9.75 -9.77
CA LEU A 100 15.99 10.95 -9.92
C LEU A 100 15.62 12.06 -8.92
N TYR A 101 14.34 12.13 -8.55
CA TYR A 101 13.79 13.20 -7.72
C TYR A 101 13.41 12.74 -6.32
N PHE A 102 13.34 11.43 -6.09
CA PHE A 102 12.92 10.85 -4.84
C PHE A 102 14.00 11.02 -3.76
N LYS A 103 13.60 11.68 -2.67
CA LYS A 103 14.35 11.81 -1.42
C LYS A 103 13.36 11.83 -0.28
N ILE A 104 13.73 11.24 0.85
CA ILE A 104 12.90 11.30 2.06
C ILE A 104 12.76 12.76 2.50
N ASP A 105 11.51 13.19 2.69
CA ASP A 105 11.19 14.57 3.04
C ASP A 105 11.22 14.78 4.56
N GLY A 106 12.22 15.51 5.06
CA GLY A 106 12.34 15.82 6.49
C GLY A 106 11.21 16.70 7.03
N ASP A 107 10.67 17.58 6.18
CA ASP A 107 9.58 18.48 6.55
C ASP A 107 8.27 17.70 6.77
N ALA A 108 8.04 16.67 5.96
CA ALA A 108 6.90 15.76 6.12
C ALA A 108 6.94 15.04 7.47
N TYR A 109 8.12 14.61 7.93
CA TYR A 109 8.26 13.98 9.26
C TYR A 109 7.83 14.93 10.37
N THR A 110 8.26 16.19 10.30
CA THR A 110 7.92 17.22 11.28
C THR A 110 6.41 17.51 11.27
N TYR A 111 5.85 17.67 10.07
CA TYR A 111 4.43 17.93 9.88
C TYR A 111 3.54 16.82 10.46
N TYR A 112 3.76 15.57 10.06
CA TYR A 112 2.92 14.44 10.52
C TYR A 112 3.15 14.07 11.99
N SER A 113 4.31 14.39 12.55
CA SER A 113 4.56 14.25 14.00
C SER A 113 3.75 15.27 14.82
N GLY A 114 3.58 16.49 14.30
CA GLY A 114 2.78 17.55 14.90
C GLY A 114 1.27 17.43 14.66
N PHE A 115 0.86 16.77 13.57
CA PHE A 115 -0.55 16.66 13.19
C PHE A 115 -1.42 15.97 14.26
N ARG A 116 -2.65 16.48 14.43
CA ARG A 116 -3.65 15.93 15.36
C ARG A 116 -4.99 15.77 14.65
N ARG A 117 -5.55 14.56 14.72
CA ARG A 117 -6.91 14.21 14.24
C ARG A 117 -7.81 14.13 15.46
N LEU A 118 -8.80 15.03 15.60
CA LEU A 118 -9.70 15.09 16.76
C LEU A 118 -8.93 15.08 18.12
N GLY A 119 -7.82 15.82 18.19
CA GLY A 119 -6.95 15.87 19.38
C GLY A 119 -6.00 14.67 19.55
N SER A 120 -6.21 13.58 18.80
CA SER A 120 -5.36 12.38 18.85
C SER A 120 -4.20 12.46 17.86
N GLN A 121 -3.05 11.88 18.22
CA GLN A 121 -1.92 11.77 17.30
C GLN A 121 -2.16 10.67 16.26
N LEU A 122 -1.54 10.82 15.09
CA LEU A 122 -1.43 9.73 14.12
C LEU A 122 -0.61 8.57 14.71
N THR A 123 -0.97 7.35 14.31
CA THR A 123 -0.19 6.15 14.67
C THR A 123 1.19 6.17 14.02
N LYS A 124 2.12 5.36 14.51
CA LYS A 124 3.47 5.26 13.93
C LYS A 124 3.41 4.85 12.46
N ASP A 125 2.59 3.85 12.13
CA ASP A 125 2.46 3.32 10.78
C ASP A 125 1.81 4.35 9.84
N GLU A 126 0.82 5.11 10.31
CA GLU A 126 0.25 6.23 9.54
C GLU A 126 1.31 7.30 9.23
N LYS A 127 2.13 7.68 10.22
CA LYS A 127 3.20 8.67 10.04
C LYS A 127 4.23 8.20 9.02
N GLU A 128 4.65 6.94 9.09
CA GLU A 128 5.61 6.36 8.13
C GLU A 128 5.02 6.30 6.71
N ASN A 129 3.77 5.88 6.57
CA ASN A 129 3.08 5.83 5.29
C ASN A 129 2.92 7.23 4.67
N TYR A 130 2.48 8.22 5.44
CA TYR A 130 2.32 9.58 4.94
C TYR A 130 3.65 10.25 4.63
N LEU A 131 4.71 9.96 5.39
CA LEU A 131 6.07 10.40 5.07
C LEU A 131 6.51 9.88 3.70
N ILE A 132 6.32 8.60 3.42
CA ILE A 132 6.67 7.99 2.13
C ILE A 132 5.82 8.61 1.02
N ASN A 133 4.50 8.70 1.21
CA ASN A 133 3.58 9.29 0.24
C ASN A 133 3.97 10.74 -0.11
N ALA A 134 4.30 11.56 0.89
CA ALA A 134 4.73 12.94 0.68
C ALA A 134 6.05 13.01 -0.09
N SER A 135 7.00 12.16 0.26
CA SER A 135 8.30 12.06 -0.43
C SER A 135 8.13 11.67 -1.91
N VAL A 136 7.24 10.71 -2.19
CA VAL A 136 6.90 10.29 -3.57
C VAL A 136 6.17 11.42 -4.29
N MET A 137 5.16 12.05 -3.68
CA MET A 137 4.39 13.12 -4.31
C MET A 137 5.26 14.33 -4.64
N LYS A 138 6.22 14.66 -3.78
CA LYS A 138 7.23 15.71 -4.04
C LYS A 138 8.10 15.39 -5.26
N ALA A 139 8.45 14.12 -5.46
CA ALA A 139 9.15 13.67 -6.66
C ALA A 139 8.25 13.74 -7.91
N VAL A 140 6.97 13.37 -7.78
CA VAL A 140 5.98 13.43 -8.86
C VAL A 140 5.79 14.86 -9.36
N ILE A 141 5.63 15.84 -8.46
CA ILE A 141 5.46 17.25 -8.82
C ILE A 141 6.67 17.76 -9.62
N LYS A 142 7.90 17.42 -9.18
CA LYS A 142 9.12 17.77 -9.93
C LYS A 142 9.18 17.10 -11.30
N LEU A 143 8.85 15.82 -11.38
CA LEU A 143 8.82 15.08 -12.64
C LEU A 143 7.78 15.65 -13.61
N GLU A 144 6.62 16.08 -13.09
CA GLU A 144 5.58 16.73 -13.87
C GLU A 144 6.08 18.03 -14.51
N GLU A 145 6.72 18.89 -13.72
CA GLU A 145 7.30 20.16 -14.21
C GLU A 145 8.29 19.91 -15.35
N VAL A 146 9.21 18.96 -15.17
CA VAL A 146 10.21 18.59 -16.19
C VAL A 146 9.55 18.08 -17.46
N ARG A 147 8.57 17.17 -17.34
CA ARG A 147 7.85 16.62 -18.51
C ARG A 147 7.04 17.66 -19.25
N ILE A 148 6.39 18.58 -18.53
CA ILE A 148 5.66 19.69 -19.14
C ILE A 148 6.62 20.57 -19.93
N GLN A 149 7.76 20.94 -19.35
CA GLN A 149 8.77 21.76 -20.02
C GLN A 149 9.35 21.07 -21.27
N GLU A 150 9.69 19.78 -21.18
CA GLU A 150 10.18 19.00 -22.32
C GLU A 150 9.16 18.92 -23.45
N ARG A 151 7.89 18.62 -23.14
CA ARG A 151 6.83 18.54 -24.15
C ARG A 151 6.55 19.89 -24.79
N ILE A 152 6.55 20.99 -24.04
CA ILE A 152 6.37 22.34 -24.59
C ILE A 152 7.53 22.68 -25.54
N LYS A 153 8.79 22.39 -25.16
CA LYS A 153 9.96 22.59 -26.02
C LYS A 153 9.85 21.83 -27.34
N LEU A 154 9.32 20.61 -27.29
CA LEU A 154 9.11 19.75 -28.46
C LEU A 154 7.80 20.03 -29.20
N LYS A 155 7.03 21.07 -28.82
CA LYS A 155 5.69 21.39 -29.36
C LYS A 155 4.70 20.21 -29.28
N GLY A 156 4.88 19.32 -28.31
CA GLY A 156 4.04 18.15 -28.08
C GLY A 156 2.78 18.46 -27.26
N SER A 157 1.82 17.54 -27.31
CA SER A 157 0.59 17.63 -26.50
C SER A 157 0.83 17.21 -25.04
N LEU A 158 0.25 17.97 -24.12
CA LEU A 158 0.21 17.60 -22.69
C LEU A 158 -0.88 16.56 -22.38
N ARG A 159 -1.89 16.47 -23.23
CA ARG A 159 -2.98 15.49 -23.13
C ARG A 159 -2.65 14.23 -23.89
N THR A 160 -3.34 13.16 -23.52
CA THR A 160 -3.32 11.91 -24.29
C THR A 160 -3.80 12.20 -25.72
N THR A 161 -3.04 11.73 -26.69
CA THR A 161 -3.31 11.91 -28.12
C THR A 161 -3.10 10.60 -28.86
N THR A 162 -3.76 10.45 -30.00
CA THR A 162 -3.55 9.31 -30.88
C THR A 162 -2.90 9.80 -32.16
N VAL A 163 -1.78 9.20 -32.55
CA VAL A 163 -1.06 9.50 -33.80
C VAL A 163 -0.90 8.19 -34.54
N ASP A 164 -1.39 8.12 -35.78
CA ASP A 164 -1.31 6.94 -36.65
C ASP A 164 -1.81 5.64 -35.97
N GLY A 165 -2.89 5.75 -35.21
CA GLY A 165 -3.49 4.63 -34.47
C GLY A 165 -2.77 4.26 -33.16
N VAL A 166 -1.66 4.91 -32.83
CA VAL A 166 -0.91 4.68 -31.59
C VAL A 166 -1.31 5.71 -30.52
N VAL A 167 -1.69 5.23 -29.34
CA VAL A 167 -2.03 6.08 -28.19
C VAL A 167 -0.75 6.54 -27.51
N ILE A 168 -0.54 7.86 -27.47
CA ILE A 168 0.56 8.52 -26.76
C ILE A 168 -0.01 9.07 -25.44
N PRO A 169 0.42 8.55 -24.28
CA PRO A 169 -0.09 9.00 -22.99
C PRO A 169 0.17 10.49 -22.75
N GLY A 170 -0.81 11.19 -22.17
CA GLY A 170 -0.62 12.54 -21.64
C GLY A 170 0.34 12.56 -20.44
N VAL A 171 0.73 13.75 -19.99
CA VAL A 171 1.63 13.91 -18.84
C VAL A 171 1.04 13.23 -17.60
N LEU A 172 -0.23 13.50 -17.28
CA LEU A 172 -0.93 12.91 -16.14
C LEU A 172 -0.91 11.37 -16.17
N GLN A 173 -1.23 10.77 -17.33
CA GLN A 173 -1.29 9.32 -17.48
C GLN A 173 0.10 8.70 -17.33
N SER A 174 1.13 9.33 -17.91
CA SER A 174 2.50 8.87 -17.75
C SER A 174 2.98 8.94 -16.30
N LEU A 175 2.64 10.01 -15.57
CA LEU A 175 2.98 10.15 -14.15
C LEU A 175 2.29 9.11 -13.28
N LEU A 176 1.01 8.85 -13.53
CA LEU A 176 0.27 7.80 -12.82
C LEU A 176 0.95 6.44 -13.00
N GLN A 177 1.35 6.12 -14.24
CA GLN A 177 2.04 4.86 -14.51
C GLN A 177 3.39 4.79 -13.79
N ASP A 178 4.18 5.87 -13.79
CA ASP A 178 5.44 5.86 -13.04
C ASP A 178 5.21 5.68 -11.54
N VAL A 179 4.19 6.31 -10.97
CA VAL A 179 3.86 6.14 -9.54
C VAL A 179 3.53 4.68 -9.25
N ILE A 180 2.68 4.05 -10.06
CA ILE A 180 2.34 2.63 -9.91
C ILE A 180 3.61 1.76 -10.00
N ASP A 181 4.46 2.01 -10.99
CA ASP A 181 5.70 1.25 -11.21
C ASP A 181 6.79 1.56 -10.15
N PHE A 182 6.69 2.69 -9.45
CA PHE A 182 7.68 3.10 -8.46
C PHE A 182 7.63 2.26 -7.18
N GLN A 183 6.51 1.62 -6.90
CA GLN A 183 6.37 0.67 -5.80
C GLN A 183 7.49 -0.37 -5.80
N THR A 184 7.77 -0.98 -6.96
CA THR A 184 8.85 -1.96 -7.13
C THR A 184 10.22 -1.36 -6.84
N THR A 185 10.45 -0.10 -7.23
CA THR A 185 11.71 0.61 -7.01
C THR A 185 11.93 0.91 -5.53
N LEU A 186 10.87 1.31 -4.82
CA LEU A 186 10.91 1.56 -3.38
C LEU A 186 11.24 0.30 -2.59
N THR A 187 10.63 -0.84 -2.92
CA THR A 187 10.91 -2.11 -2.25
C THR A 187 12.37 -2.53 -2.42
N ILE A 188 12.92 -2.41 -3.64
CA ILE A 188 14.29 -2.81 -3.98
C ILE A 188 15.33 -1.87 -3.36
N LYS A 189 15.19 -0.56 -3.55
CA LYS A 189 16.23 0.43 -3.20
C LYS A 189 16.08 1.02 -1.80
N HIS A 190 14.87 1.03 -1.25
CA HIS A 190 14.53 1.78 -0.03
C HIS A 190 14.04 0.92 1.14
N LYS A 191 14.43 -0.36 1.16
CA LYS A 191 14.20 -1.30 2.28
C LYS A 191 12.71 -1.58 2.54
N GLU A 192 12.01 -2.11 1.54
CA GLU A 192 10.61 -2.57 1.68
C GLU A 192 9.61 -1.46 2.10
N LYS A 193 9.91 -0.22 1.73
CA LYS A 193 8.96 0.89 1.90
C LYS A 193 7.91 0.84 0.80
N GLU A 194 6.65 1.02 1.18
CA GLU A 194 5.51 1.01 0.27
C GLU A 194 4.78 2.35 0.34
N HIS A 195 4.28 2.84 -0.79
CA HIS A 195 3.40 4.00 -0.80
C HIS A 195 1.94 3.57 -0.97
N THR A 196 1.02 4.40 -0.48
CA THR A 196 -0.43 4.18 -0.57
C THR A 196 -1.13 5.22 -1.43
N LEU A 197 -0.39 5.83 -2.36
CA LEU A 197 -0.92 6.82 -3.31
C LEU A 197 -2.01 6.23 -4.22
N PRO A 198 -2.95 7.06 -4.72
CA PRO A 198 -4.02 6.58 -5.57
C PRO A 198 -3.51 5.97 -6.88
N THR A 199 -4.01 4.79 -7.23
CA THR A 199 -3.73 4.10 -8.51
C THR A 199 -4.74 4.43 -9.61
N GLY A 200 -5.87 5.05 -9.27
CA GLY A 200 -6.90 5.48 -10.21
C GLY A 200 -6.70 6.92 -10.68
N GLU A 201 -6.76 7.16 -12.00
CA GLU A 201 -6.47 8.46 -12.62
C GLU A 201 -7.27 9.63 -12.01
N LYS A 202 -8.58 9.47 -11.80
CA LYS A 202 -9.44 10.53 -11.27
C LYS A 202 -9.00 10.98 -9.87
N GLN A 203 -8.71 10.03 -8.98
CA GLN A 203 -8.30 10.35 -7.62
C GLN A 203 -6.85 10.84 -7.58
N PHE A 204 -5.97 10.23 -8.37
CA PHE A 204 -4.59 10.68 -8.50
C PHE A 204 -4.51 12.13 -8.98
N LYS A 205 -5.26 12.49 -10.03
CA LYS A 205 -5.34 13.87 -10.53
C LYS A 205 -5.79 14.84 -9.46
N LYS A 206 -6.82 14.47 -8.69
CA LYS A 206 -7.35 15.29 -7.60
C LYS A 206 -6.28 15.53 -6.54
N VAL A 207 -5.69 14.45 -6.01
CA VAL A 207 -4.66 14.52 -4.97
C VAL A 207 -3.42 15.27 -5.45
N LEU A 208 -2.97 15.02 -6.69
CA LEU A 208 -1.84 15.75 -7.29
C LEU A 208 -2.11 17.25 -7.36
N SER A 209 -3.32 17.66 -7.77
CA SER A 209 -3.69 19.08 -7.80
C SER A 209 -3.69 19.70 -6.41
N GLU A 210 -4.29 19.03 -5.42
CA GLU A 210 -4.34 19.52 -4.04
C GLU A 210 -2.93 19.57 -3.42
N CYS A 211 -2.07 18.61 -3.75
CA CYS A 211 -0.68 18.55 -3.26
C CYS A 211 0.24 19.63 -3.83
N LYS A 212 -0.16 20.30 -4.92
CA LYS A 212 0.57 21.47 -5.43
C LYS A 212 0.35 22.70 -4.54
N ASP A 213 -0.82 22.79 -3.90
CA ASP A 213 -1.17 23.88 -2.98
C ASP A 213 -0.71 23.56 -1.56
N ASP A 214 -0.97 22.34 -1.08
CA ASP A 214 -0.52 21.82 0.21
C ASP A 214 -0.04 20.38 0.04
N LEU A 215 1.28 20.18 0.10
CA LEU A 215 1.89 18.86 -0.12
C LEU A 215 1.46 17.79 0.91
N TYR A 216 1.09 18.20 2.13
CA TYR A 216 0.99 17.26 3.25
C TYR A 216 -0.44 16.92 3.64
N TYR A 217 -1.34 17.91 3.72
CA TYR A 217 -2.70 17.70 4.21
C TYR A 217 -3.56 16.76 3.34
N PRO A 218 -3.57 16.86 1.99
CA PRO A 218 -4.41 16.02 1.13
C PRO A 218 -4.05 14.54 1.16
N LEU A 219 -2.83 14.20 1.60
CA LEU A 219 -2.36 12.83 1.74
C LEU A 219 -2.90 12.14 3.01
N ILE A 220 -3.41 12.92 3.97
CA ILE A 220 -3.99 12.37 5.19
C ILE A 220 -5.36 11.82 4.87
N LYS A 221 -5.55 10.52 5.14
CA LYS A 221 -6.86 9.89 5.02
C LYS A 221 -7.75 10.40 6.16
N ASP A 222 -8.94 10.90 5.84
CA ASP A 222 -9.90 11.42 6.82
C ASP A 222 -9.23 12.40 7.82
N PRO A 223 -8.74 13.56 7.34
CA PRO A 223 -7.98 14.48 8.18
C PRO A 223 -8.82 15.02 9.35
N GLU A 224 -10.14 15.10 9.17
CA GLU A 224 -11.08 15.58 10.17
C GLU A 224 -11.60 14.47 11.11
N GLY A 225 -11.32 13.19 10.82
CA GLY A 225 -11.78 12.06 11.64
C GLY A 225 -13.29 11.80 11.61
N LYS A 226 -14.01 12.33 10.62
CA LYS A 226 -15.49 12.29 10.57
C LYS A 226 -16.02 10.98 9.97
N ARG A 227 -15.19 10.20 9.27
CA ARG A 227 -15.65 9.04 8.49
C ARG A 227 -16.13 7.89 9.36
N ASN A 228 -15.63 7.76 10.59
CA ASN A 228 -16.07 6.72 11.53
C ASN A 228 -17.48 6.98 12.07
N ASN A 229 -17.94 8.23 12.11
CA ASN A 229 -19.28 8.57 12.57
C ASN A 229 -20.35 8.23 11.52
N ASN A 230 -20.04 8.37 10.22
CA ASN A 230 -21.01 8.09 9.16
C ASN A 230 -21.33 6.59 8.97
N ALA A 231 -20.44 5.69 9.43
CA ALA A 231 -20.71 4.24 9.43
C ALA A 231 -21.44 3.79 10.72
N ARG A 232 -21.48 4.65 11.73
CA ARG A 232 -22.13 4.39 13.01
C ARG A 232 -23.65 4.50 12.81
N LYS A 233 -24.35 3.36 12.84
CA LYS A 233 -25.83 3.31 12.75
C LYS A 233 -26.52 3.80 14.03
N VAL A 234 -25.80 3.78 15.15
CA VAL A 234 -26.30 4.13 16.48
C VAL A 234 -25.75 5.50 16.81
N ASP A 235 -26.60 6.52 16.90
CA ASP A 235 -26.18 7.85 17.34
C ASP A 235 -25.87 7.88 18.84
N ASP A 236 -25.24 8.97 19.29
CA ASP A 236 -24.78 9.10 20.67
C ASP A 236 -25.95 9.11 21.67
N GLN A 237 -27.12 9.63 21.25
CA GLN A 237 -28.34 9.64 22.06
C GLN A 237 -28.90 8.23 22.28
N THR A 238 -28.94 7.41 21.23
CA THR A 238 -29.35 6.00 21.30
C THR A 238 -28.39 5.21 22.18
N GLU A 239 -27.07 5.45 22.06
CA GLU A 239 -26.09 4.81 22.95
C GLU A 239 -26.28 5.21 24.42
N MET A 240 -26.56 6.48 24.70
CA MET A 240 -26.88 6.95 26.06
C MET A 240 -28.13 6.26 26.62
N ILE A 241 -29.21 6.18 25.85
CA ILE A 241 -30.46 5.53 26.25
C ILE A 241 -30.22 4.04 26.52
N LEU A 242 -29.52 3.34 25.62
CA LEU A 242 -29.19 1.92 25.81
C LEU A 242 -28.31 1.71 27.05
N ASN A 243 -27.27 2.52 27.24
CA ASN A 243 -26.43 2.41 28.43
C ASN A 243 -27.22 2.68 29.72
N ALA A 244 -28.16 3.63 29.71
CA ALA A 244 -29.00 3.93 30.86
C ALA A 244 -30.01 2.81 31.16
N LEU A 245 -30.65 2.23 30.13
CA LEU A 245 -31.60 1.11 30.25
C LEU A 245 -31.01 -0.11 30.95
N PHE A 246 -29.73 -0.39 30.73
CA PHE A 246 -29.08 -1.61 31.24
C PHE A 246 -28.07 -1.33 32.37
N LYS A 247 -27.92 -0.07 32.82
CA LYS A 247 -26.89 0.32 33.81
C LYS A 247 -26.98 -0.43 35.15
N ASN A 248 -28.21 -0.75 35.58
CA ASN A 248 -28.46 -1.43 36.86
C ASN A 248 -28.59 -2.96 36.71
N GLN A 249 -28.36 -3.51 35.52
CA GLN A 249 -28.36 -4.96 35.36
C GLN A 249 -27.06 -5.57 35.87
N LEU A 250 -27.19 -6.65 36.65
CA LEU A 250 -26.07 -7.39 37.22
C LEU A 250 -25.40 -8.33 36.20
N HIS A 251 -26.02 -8.53 35.04
CA HIS A 251 -25.52 -9.37 33.95
C HIS A 251 -25.53 -8.59 32.64
N LYS A 252 -24.74 -9.08 31.68
CA LYS A 252 -24.77 -8.55 30.32
C LYS A 252 -26.12 -8.92 29.68
N PRO A 253 -26.91 -7.95 29.22
CA PRO A 253 -28.20 -8.23 28.59
C PRO A 253 -28.03 -9.06 27.32
N THR A 254 -28.95 -10.00 27.13
CA THR A 254 -29.13 -10.73 25.88
C THR A 254 -29.80 -9.84 24.84
N PRO A 255 -29.61 -10.10 23.53
CA PRO A 255 -30.26 -9.31 22.47
C PRO A 255 -31.79 -9.21 22.61
N THR A 256 -32.43 -10.27 23.12
CA THR A 256 -33.88 -10.31 23.38
C THR A 256 -34.28 -9.39 24.53
N GLU A 257 -33.51 -9.36 25.62
CA GLU A 257 -33.73 -8.43 26.73
C GLU A 257 -33.51 -6.98 26.28
N VAL A 258 -32.53 -6.76 25.40
CA VAL A 258 -32.29 -5.42 24.82
C VAL A 258 -33.50 -4.95 24.03
N ALA A 259 -33.98 -5.76 23.09
CA ALA A 259 -35.14 -5.42 22.28
C ALA A 259 -36.39 -5.17 23.14
N ARG A 260 -36.67 -6.06 24.10
CA ARG A 260 -37.86 -5.96 24.96
C ARG A 260 -37.84 -4.72 25.84
N ASN A 261 -36.70 -4.39 26.44
CA ASN A 261 -36.60 -3.22 27.33
C ASN A 261 -36.63 -1.91 26.54
N TYR A 262 -36.06 -1.90 25.34
CA TYR A 262 -36.17 -0.78 24.42
C TYR A 262 -37.61 -0.56 23.94
N ASP A 263 -38.31 -1.64 23.56
CA ASP A 263 -39.74 -1.56 23.22
C ASP A 263 -40.59 -1.11 24.41
N ALA A 264 -40.27 -1.55 25.63
CA ALA A 264 -40.95 -1.09 26.83
C ALA A 264 -40.76 0.42 27.06
N PHE A 265 -39.56 0.96 26.79
CA PHE A 265 -39.30 2.40 26.83
C PHE A 265 -40.11 3.17 25.77
N LEU A 266 -40.08 2.74 24.52
CA LEU A 266 -40.85 3.36 23.42
C LEU A 266 -42.36 3.39 23.67
N ASN A 267 -42.88 2.38 24.35
CA ASN A 267 -44.30 2.29 24.69
C ASN A 267 -44.66 2.94 26.04
N GLY A 268 -43.71 3.61 26.72
CA GLY A 268 -43.93 4.29 27.99
C GLY A 268 -44.07 3.36 29.21
N TYR A 269 -43.71 2.08 29.07
CA TYR A 269 -43.69 1.10 30.17
C TYR A 269 -42.37 1.07 30.94
N ALA A 270 -41.32 1.74 30.43
CA ALA A 270 -40.06 1.93 31.12
C ALA A 270 -39.64 3.39 31.04
N GLU A 271 -39.25 3.96 32.19
CA GLU A 271 -38.72 5.30 32.29
C GLU A 271 -37.19 5.23 32.36
N VAL A 272 -36.53 6.05 31.53
CA VAL A 272 -35.08 6.13 31.49
C VAL A 272 -34.69 7.55 31.87
N TYR A 273 -33.82 7.68 32.87
CA TYR A 273 -33.34 8.98 33.33
C TYR A 273 -31.87 9.17 32.96
N ASN A 274 -31.53 10.40 32.57
CA ASN A 274 -30.14 10.84 32.42
C ASN A 274 -29.53 11.00 33.82
N GLN A 275 -28.43 10.33 34.11
CA GLN A 275 -27.83 10.38 35.44
C GLN A 275 -27.04 11.66 35.71
N ASP A 276 -26.59 12.35 34.66
CA ASP A 276 -25.81 13.58 34.79
C ASP A 276 -26.73 14.80 34.96
N THR A 277 -27.91 14.79 34.31
CA THR A 277 -28.87 15.91 34.36
C THR A 277 -30.11 15.62 35.22
N GLY A 278 -30.42 14.35 35.51
CA GLY A 278 -31.64 13.93 36.20
C GLY A 278 -32.90 13.99 35.33
N GLU A 279 -32.78 14.37 34.06
CA GLU A 279 -33.91 14.52 33.14
C GLU A 279 -34.39 13.16 32.63
N LEU A 280 -35.70 13.03 32.45
CA LEU A 280 -36.31 11.84 31.86
C LEU A 280 -36.18 11.91 30.34
N TYR A 281 -35.77 10.80 29.72
CA TYR A 281 -35.80 10.69 28.27
C TYR A 281 -37.25 10.52 27.79
N ASP A 282 -37.64 11.35 26.83
CA ASP A 282 -38.92 11.20 26.12
C ASP A 282 -38.74 10.18 24.99
N PRO A 283 -39.61 9.14 24.88
CA PRO A 283 -39.47 8.08 23.89
C PRO A 283 -39.73 8.50 22.43
#